data_AF-A0A956MQF6-F1
#
_entry.id   AF-A0A956MQF6-F1
#
_cell.length_a   1.000
_cell.length_b   1.000
_cell.length_c   1.000
_cell.angle_alpha   90.00
_cell.angle_beta   90.00
_cell.angle_gamma   90.00
#
_symmetry.space_group_name_H-M   'P 1'
#
loop_
_entity.id
_entity.type
_entity.pdbx_description
1 polymer ?
#
loop_
_entity_poly.entity_id
_entity_poly.type
_entity_poly.pdbx_seq_one_letter_code
_entity_poly.pdbx_strand_id
1 'polypeptide(L)'
;MIAEIRNLELCNVKFRRGTAAVIGETVPMPLYWRQYANHQDPLRNAGIHGDVRPISQQDSHLRLQITGSNQDNSISSLFKLHITFDAALQSYIFAISAELRIPAGKFWHATYNSAHGELEFCNFWPEHCFEPAVPQRKKYQACYIQRSEKVSRIPHHHLDTSDKNNIHLKKGDRFSWLLEDQNPVVEIIAGANIEAGICAYMWDTHFACRVIPRSSSSKAITLTDQCFQAAFRLYAIDRQHAERVAKHADITNNQELLHHPLYLEGINTFANTLADFPEHAPNLWPWGFETTSDSSPSSIFIYDKSKGFDDHFSLAIFQKEGATSRWLATTIGPAFGQQDFVDAARYRLTAHICTANVRHAHIAIRLHRTGLGSVFDLSNYETFRSPQRLSGTNNWQKIELVTPPISPKPDRLHLILEQIGAGKSWFDNVVLEKLENGNEANI
;
A
#
# COMPACT_ATOMS: atom_id res chain seq x y z
N MET A 1 1.27 -28.79 14.50
CA MET A 1 0.24 -27.72 14.38
C MET A 1 0.16 -27.27 12.93
N ILE A 2 -1.04 -27.22 12.34
CA ILE A 2 -1.27 -26.83 10.92
C ILE A 2 -1.73 -25.37 10.82
N ALA A 3 -2.55 -24.94 11.77
CA ALA A 3 -3.00 -23.56 11.91
C ALA A 3 -3.40 -23.33 13.37
N GLU A 4 -3.47 -22.07 13.75
CA GLU A 4 -4.01 -21.58 15.02
C GLU A 4 -5.16 -20.62 14.71
N ILE A 5 -6.18 -20.58 15.56
CA ILE A 5 -7.18 -19.52 15.54
C ILE A 5 -7.14 -18.80 16.88
N ARG A 6 -6.86 -17.50 16.85
CA ARG A 6 -6.78 -16.64 18.04
C ARG A 6 -7.63 -15.40 17.79
N ASN A 7 -8.57 -15.09 18.69
CA ASN A 7 -9.43 -13.90 18.59
C ASN A 7 -10.14 -13.74 17.23
N LEU A 8 -10.67 -14.83 16.67
CA LEU A 8 -11.27 -14.89 15.32
C LEU A 8 -10.30 -14.56 14.18
N GLU A 9 -9.00 -14.74 14.39
CA GLU A 9 -7.99 -14.56 13.37
C GLU A 9 -7.26 -15.88 13.13
N LEU A 10 -6.97 -16.14 11.87
CA LEU A 10 -6.24 -17.31 11.42
C LEU A 10 -4.74 -17.00 11.45
N CYS A 11 -4.01 -17.69 12.32
CA CYS A 11 -2.59 -17.46 12.61
C CYS A 11 -1.77 -18.73 12.34
N ASN A 12 -0.46 -18.57 12.20
CA ASN A 12 0.51 -19.67 12.17
C ASN A 12 0.15 -20.78 11.16
N VAL A 13 -0.40 -20.41 10.01
CA VAL A 13 -0.93 -21.32 9.00
C VAL A 13 0.17 -21.91 8.15
N LYS A 14 0.20 -23.24 8.08
CA LYS A 14 1.06 -24.01 7.20
C LYS A 14 0.23 -24.69 6.13
N PHE A 15 0.50 -24.38 4.86
CA PHE A 15 -0.13 -25.10 3.76
C PHE A 15 0.53 -26.46 3.51
N ARG A 16 1.76 -26.71 3.97
CA ARG A 16 2.44 -28.01 3.81
C ARG A 16 2.97 -28.56 5.12
N ARG A 17 3.15 -29.88 5.17
CA ARG A 17 3.73 -30.55 6.36
C ARG A 17 5.21 -30.20 6.49
N GLY A 18 5.64 -29.90 7.72
CA GLY A 18 7.06 -29.69 8.04
C GLY A 18 7.64 -28.35 7.58
N THR A 19 6.82 -27.40 7.15
CA THR A 19 7.31 -26.15 6.56
C THR A 19 7.05 -24.93 7.43
N ALA A 20 7.55 -23.77 7.00
CA ALA A 20 7.27 -22.48 7.61
C ALA A 20 5.78 -22.10 7.47
N ALA A 21 5.33 -21.18 8.33
CA ALA A 21 4.01 -20.59 8.20
C ALA A 21 3.98 -19.65 6.97
N VAL A 22 2.82 -19.60 6.32
CA VAL A 22 2.51 -18.69 5.20
C VAL A 22 1.56 -17.58 5.64
N ILE A 23 0.81 -17.79 6.73
CA ILE A 23 0.15 -16.71 7.48
C ILE A 23 0.74 -16.77 8.88
N GLY A 24 1.50 -15.78 9.30
CA GLY A 24 2.13 -15.77 10.62
C GLY A 24 1.20 -15.27 11.73
N GLU A 25 1.82 -14.87 12.83
CA GLU A 25 1.12 -14.33 14.01
C GLU A 25 1.19 -12.80 14.10
N THR A 26 2.16 -12.17 13.43
CA THR A 26 2.33 -10.71 13.45
C THR A 26 1.23 -10.01 12.66
N VAL A 27 0.83 -10.59 11.53
CA VAL A 27 -0.30 -10.10 10.74
C VAL A 27 -1.23 -11.27 10.38
N PRO A 28 -2.11 -11.66 11.32
CA PRO A 28 -3.02 -12.78 11.11
C PRO A 28 -4.17 -12.40 10.17
N MET A 29 -4.81 -13.40 9.56
CA MET A 29 -5.93 -13.16 8.64
C MET A 29 -7.26 -13.15 9.41
N PRO A 30 -8.07 -12.07 9.36
CA PRO A 30 -9.38 -12.03 10.00
C PRO A 30 -10.34 -13.12 9.47
N LEU A 31 -11.09 -13.76 10.37
CA LEU A 31 -12.20 -14.68 10.06
C LEU A 31 -13.56 -14.03 10.38
N TYR A 32 -13.71 -12.76 10.01
CA TYR A 32 -14.94 -11.99 10.15
C TYR A 32 -15.03 -10.89 9.08
N TRP A 33 -16.23 -10.39 8.83
CA TRP A 33 -16.45 -9.28 7.90
C TRP A 33 -16.10 -7.93 8.51
N ARG A 34 -15.55 -7.02 7.71
CA ARG A 34 -15.27 -5.64 8.14
C ARG A 34 -15.30 -4.67 6.96
N GLN A 35 -15.25 -3.38 7.25
CA GLN A 35 -14.90 -2.35 6.27
C GLN A 35 -13.47 -1.93 6.51
N TYR A 36 -12.64 -1.89 5.46
CA TYR A 36 -11.22 -1.55 5.58
C TYR A 36 -11.01 -0.13 6.14
N ALA A 37 -11.76 0.84 5.61
CA ALA A 37 -11.77 2.20 6.10
C ALA A 37 -12.34 2.25 7.53
N ASN A 38 -11.55 2.78 8.47
CA ASN A 38 -11.88 2.86 9.89
C ASN A 38 -12.22 1.49 10.50
N HIS A 39 -11.52 0.42 10.11
CA HIS A 39 -11.76 -0.92 10.66
C HIS A 39 -11.58 -1.00 12.19
N GLN A 40 -10.87 -0.04 12.81
CA GLN A 40 -10.76 0.05 14.28
C GLN A 40 -12.07 0.49 14.96
N ASP A 41 -13.01 1.08 14.20
CA ASP A 41 -14.34 1.41 14.70
C ASP A 41 -15.11 0.11 14.98
N PRO A 42 -15.52 -0.15 16.24
CA PRO A 42 -16.21 -1.38 16.63
C PRO A 42 -17.61 -1.53 16.02
N LEU A 43 -18.15 -0.50 15.35
CA LEU A 43 -19.38 -0.58 14.55
C LEU A 43 -19.11 -1.02 13.09
N ARG A 44 -17.86 -0.96 12.62
CA ARG A 44 -17.45 -1.28 11.24
C ARG A 44 -16.76 -2.63 11.09
N ASN A 45 -16.61 -3.39 12.17
CA ASN A 45 -16.08 -4.75 12.14
C ASN A 45 -16.99 -5.72 12.88
N ALA A 46 -17.14 -6.94 12.36
CA ALA A 46 -17.95 -7.99 12.96
C ALA A 46 -17.13 -8.94 13.85
N GLY A 47 -16.05 -8.44 14.46
CA GLY A 47 -15.10 -9.23 15.24
C GLY A 47 -15.28 -9.15 16.76
N ILE A 48 -16.25 -8.38 17.26
CA ILE A 48 -16.34 -8.03 18.69
C ILE A 48 -16.86 -9.20 19.54
N HIS A 49 -18.04 -9.72 19.21
CA HIS A 49 -18.68 -10.79 20.00
C HIS A 49 -18.40 -12.16 19.38
N GLY A 50 -17.11 -12.50 19.30
CA GLY A 50 -16.60 -13.67 18.60
C GLY A 50 -16.79 -15.00 19.32
N ASP A 51 -17.05 -16.07 18.56
CA ASP A 51 -17.00 -17.46 19.04
C ASP A 51 -16.45 -18.40 17.96
N VAL A 52 -15.72 -19.44 18.39
CA VAL A 52 -15.15 -20.49 17.52
C VAL A 52 -15.58 -21.85 18.04
N ARG A 53 -16.36 -22.57 17.24
CA ARG A 53 -16.90 -23.88 17.59
C ARG A 53 -16.36 -24.96 16.65
N PRO A 54 -15.72 -26.02 17.17
CA PRO A 54 -15.48 -27.21 16.37
C PRO A 54 -16.80 -27.89 16.04
N ILE A 55 -17.04 -28.12 14.76
CA ILE A 55 -18.21 -28.86 14.28
C ILE A 55 -17.89 -30.34 14.14
N SER A 56 -16.71 -30.66 13.59
CA SER A 56 -16.21 -32.04 13.49
C SER A 56 -14.70 -32.05 13.35
N GLN A 57 -14.04 -33.02 13.97
CA GLN A 57 -12.61 -33.27 13.83
C GLN A 57 -12.37 -34.75 13.58
N GLN A 58 -11.66 -35.05 12.50
CA GLN A 58 -11.22 -36.37 12.08
C GLN A 58 -9.75 -36.27 11.63
N ASP A 59 -9.05 -37.39 11.50
CA ASP A 59 -7.60 -37.43 11.21
C ASP A 59 -7.18 -36.62 9.97
N SER A 60 -8.06 -36.53 8.96
CA SER A 60 -7.80 -35.80 7.71
C SER A 60 -8.71 -34.59 7.47
N HIS A 61 -9.64 -34.30 8.40
CA HIS A 61 -10.66 -33.26 8.21
C HIS A 61 -10.93 -32.48 9.49
N LEU A 62 -10.92 -31.15 9.40
CA LEU A 62 -11.38 -30.28 10.49
C LEU A 62 -12.44 -29.33 9.96
N ARG A 63 -13.58 -29.26 10.63
CA ARG A 63 -14.65 -28.29 10.36
C ARG A 63 -14.88 -27.41 11.57
N LEU A 64 -14.78 -26.11 11.35
CA LEU A 64 -14.99 -25.08 12.36
C LEU A 64 -16.09 -24.13 11.91
N GLN A 65 -16.85 -23.65 12.87
CA GLN A 65 -17.76 -22.54 12.71
C GLN A 65 -17.26 -21.37 13.54
N ILE A 66 -17.07 -20.23 12.90
CA ILE A 66 -16.61 -18.99 13.51
C ILE A 66 -17.75 -17.98 13.35
N THR A 67 -18.17 -17.37 14.46
CA THR A 67 -19.24 -16.36 14.46
C THR A 67 -18.75 -15.09 15.10
N GLY A 68 -19.30 -13.95 14.70
CA GLY A 68 -19.07 -12.67 15.35
C GLY A 68 -20.17 -11.67 15.04
N SER A 69 -20.15 -10.53 15.73
CA SER A 69 -20.98 -9.37 15.45
C SER A 69 -20.21 -8.10 15.82
N ASN A 70 -20.75 -6.96 15.41
CA ASN A 70 -20.22 -5.66 15.82
C ASN A 70 -20.77 -5.26 17.20
N GLN A 71 -20.33 -4.11 17.71
CA GLN A 71 -20.61 -3.68 19.09
C GLN A 71 -22.11 -3.68 19.46
N ASP A 72 -22.97 -3.21 18.57
CA ASP A 72 -24.42 -3.03 18.79
C ASP A 72 -25.29 -4.16 18.22
N ASN A 73 -24.65 -5.25 17.75
CA ASN A 73 -25.28 -6.39 17.10
C ASN A 73 -26.16 -6.01 15.90
N SER A 74 -25.81 -4.95 15.17
CA SER A 74 -26.49 -4.57 13.92
C SER A 74 -26.07 -5.42 12.72
N ILE A 75 -24.94 -6.12 12.81
CA ILE A 75 -24.50 -7.11 11.84
C ILE A 75 -24.04 -8.39 12.52
N SER A 76 -24.15 -9.51 11.82
CA SER A 76 -23.55 -10.78 12.22
C SER A 76 -22.70 -11.39 11.10
N SER A 77 -21.59 -11.99 11.49
CA SER A 77 -20.62 -12.67 10.64
C SER A 77 -20.63 -14.15 10.95
N LEU A 78 -20.60 -14.98 9.91
CA LEU A 78 -20.49 -16.43 10.00
C LEU A 78 -19.46 -16.93 8.99
N PHE A 79 -18.39 -17.54 9.49
CA PHE A 79 -17.38 -18.22 8.70
C PHE A 79 -17.45 -19.71 8.99
N LYS A 80 -17.53 -20.53 7.94
CA LYS A 80 -17.40 -21.99 8.02
C LYS A 80 -16.08 -22.37 7.37
N LEU A 81 -15.14 -22.84 8.19
CA LEU A 81 -13.82 -23.26 7.73
C LEU A 81 -13.75 -24.79 7.70
N HIS A 82 -13.36 -25.33 6.55
CA HIS A 82 -13.10 -26.75 6.35
C HIS A 82 -11.67 -26.95 5.88
N ILE A 83 -10.87 -27.67 6.67
CA ILE A 83 -9.48 -27.98 6.37
C ILE A 83 -9.38 -29.43 5.94
N THR A 84 -8.78 -29.67 4.77
CA THR A 84 -8.50 -31.01 4.24
C THR A 84 -7.09 -31.06 3.67
N PHE A 85 -6.47 -32.24 3.59
CA PHE A 85 -5.20 -32.42 2.88
C PHE A 85 -5.45 -32.93 1.46
N ASP A 86 -4.91 -32.24 0.46
CA ASP A 86 -4.92 -32.66 -0.94
C ASP A 86 -3.59 -33.32 -1.29
N ALA A 87 -3.64 -34.61 -1.59
CA ALA A 87 -2.46 -35.41 -1.90
C ALA A 87 -1.83 -35.09 -3.26
N ALA A 88 -2.61 -34.59 -4.22
CA ALA A 88 -2.07 -34.22 -5.53
C ALA A 88 -1.30 -32.89 -5.46
N LEU A 89 -1.82 -31.93 -4.70
CA LEU A 89 -1.15 -30.64 -4.46
C LEU A 89 -0.08 -30.71 -3.36
N GLN A 90 -0.08 -31.78 -2.57
CA GLN A 90 0.69 -31.91 -1.32
C GLN A 90 0.46 -30.69 -0.41
N SER A 91 -0.80 -30.25 -0.31
CA SER A 91 -1.19 -29.02 0.39
C SER A 91 -2.44 -29.23 1.23
N TYR A 92 -2.47 -28.62 2.42
CA TYR A 92 -3.70 -28.35 3.14
C TYR A 92 -4.51 -27.31 2.37
N ILE A 93 -5.81 -27.57 2.21
CA ILE A 93 -6.80 -26.68 1.62
C ILE A 93 -7.68 -26.16 2.75
N PHE A 94 -7.72 -24.85 2.89
CA PHE A 94 -8.62 -24.14 3.80
C PHE A 94 -9.79 -23.62 2.98
N ALA A 95 -10.87 -24.39 2.91
CA ALA A 95 -12.10 -23.97 2.24
C ALA A 95 -12.96 -23.17 3.22
N ILE A 96 -13.22 -21.91 2.88
CA ILE A 96 -13.92 -20.94 3.73
C ILE A 96 -15.20 -20.49 3.02
N SER A 97 -16.33 -20.59 3.73
CA SER A 97 -17.59 -19.95 3.35
C SER A 97 -17.89 -18.86 4.36
N ALA A 98 -18.01 -17.62 3.89
CA ALA A 98 -18.28 -16.44 4.70
C ALA A 98 -19.69 -15.90 4.38
N GLU A 99 -20.44 -15.57 5.42
CA GLU A 99 -21.75 -14.92 5.36
C GLU A 99 -21.77 -13.71 6.29
N LEU A 100 -22.31 -12.60 5.79
CA LEU A 100 -22.62 -11.41 6.56
C LEU A 100 -24.13 -11.19 6.51
N ARG A 101 -24.76 -10.96 7.66
CA ARG A 101 -26.18 -10.66 7.74
C ARG A 101 -26.44 -9.37 8.48
N ILE A 102 -27.33 -8.56 7.93
CA ILE A 102 -27.90 -7.37 8.57
C ILE A 102 -29.34 -7.73 8.93
N PRO A 103 -29.67 -7.99 10.21
CA PRO A 103 -31.02 -8.40 10.59
C PRO A 103 -32.08 -7.34 10.27
N ALA A 104 -33.33 -7.78 10.13
CA ALA A 104 -34.47 -6.87 10.00
C ALA A 104 -34.50 -5.86 11.17
N GLY A 105 -34.75 -4.59 10.85
CA GLY A 105 -34.75 -3.49 11.82
C GLY A 105 -33.36 -2.99 12.25
N LYS A 106 -32.28 -3.57 11.73
CA LYS A 106 -30.90 -3.08 11.90
C LYS A 106 -30.37 -2.48 10.60
N PHE A 107 -29.29 -1.73 10.72
CA PHE A 107 -28.64 -1.08 9.58
C PHE A 107 -27.12 -1.11 9.72
N TRP A 108 -26.43 -1.06 8.59
CA TRP A 108 -24.98 -0.89 8.55
C TRP A 108 -24.57 0.13 7.50
N HIS A 109 -23.79 1.12 7.90
CA HIS A 109 -23.33 2.18 7.00
C HIS A 109 -22.06 1.74 6.27
N ALA A 110 -22.18 1.50 4.97
CA ALA A 110 -21.05 1.22 4.10
C ALA A 110 -20.52 2.53 3.51
N THR A 111 -19.21 2.73 3.57
CA THR A 111 -18.53 3.89 2.96
C THR A 111 -17.76 3.43 1.72
N TYR A 112 -17.88 4.19 0.62
CA TYR A 112 -17.26 3.86 -0.65
C TYR A 112 -15.75 3.69 -0.50
N ASN A 113 -15.23 2.59 -1.04
CA ASN A 113 -13.82 2.31 -1.09
C ASN A 113 -13.34 2.36 -2.54
N SER A 114 -12.37 3.23 -2.84
CA SER A 114 -11.84 3.40 -4.19
C SER A 114 -10.89 2.29 -4.63
N ALA A 115 -10.32 1.52 -3.70
CA ALA A 115 -9.31 0.50 -3.97
C ALA A 115 -9.92 -0.89 -4.19
N HIS A 116 -11.01 -1.23 -3.50
CA HIS A 116 -11.71 -2.52 -3.62
C HIS A 116 -13.15 -2.39 -3.11
N GLY A 117 -13.90 -3.51 -3.04
CA GLY A 117 -15.26 -3.53 -2.50
C GLY A 117 -15.34 -3.06 -1.03
N GLU A 118 -16.52 -2.66 -0.57
CA GLU A 118 -16.69 -2.09 0.77
C GLU A 118 -16.72 -3.16 1.88
N LEU A 119 -17.28 -4.34 1.59
CA LEU A 119 -17.51 -5.38 2.59
C LEU A 119 -16.41 -6.45 2.48
N GLU A 120 -15.33 -6.28 3.24
CA GLU A 120 -14.16 -7.15 3.21
C GLU A 120 -14.43 -8.46 3.95
N PHE A 121 -14.09 -9.58 3.31
CA PHE A 121 -14.22 -10.94 3.88
C PHE A 121 -12.88 -11.69 3.96
N CYS A 122 -11.83 -11.18 3.30
CA CYS A 122 -10.49 -11.74 3.39
C CYS A 122 -9.47 -10.61 3.20
N ASN A 123 -8.58 -10.45 4.19
CA ASN A 123 -7.36 -9.68 4.04
C ASN A 123 -6.17 -10.63 4.10
N PHE A 124 -5.57 -10.94 2.96
CA PHE A 124 -4.50 -11.93 2.89
C PHE A 124 -3.14 -11.25 2.89
N TRP A 125 -2.35 -11.57 3.91
CA TRP A 125 -0.98 -11.08 4.08
C TRP A 125 -0.03 -12.28 4.18
N PRO A 126 0.65 -12.66 3.09
CA PRO A 126 1.64 -13.73 3.14
C PRO A 126 2.79 -13.38 4.09
N GLU A 127 3.23 -14.34 4.88
CA GLU A 127 4.37 -14.19 5.80
C GLU A 127 5.62 -13.77 5.02
N HIS A 128 6.40 -12.86 5.62
CA HIS A 128 7.61 -12.28 5.04
C HIS A 128 7.39 -11.39 3.79
N CYS A 129 6.15 -11.03 3.45
CA CYS A 129 5.88 -9.92 2.54
C CYS A 129 6.40 -8.58 3.09
N PHE A 130 6.37 -8.43 4.42
CA PHE A 130 6.86 -7.28 5.18
C PHE A 130 7.33 -7.74 6.56
N GLU A 131 8.55 -7.40 6.92
CA GLU A 131 9.08 -7.58 8.28
C GLU A 131 9.75 -6.28 8.73
N PRO A 132 9.16 -5.52 9.67
CA PRO A 132 9.76 -4.27 10.15
C PRO A 132 11.13 -4.46 10.81
N ALA A 133 11.34 -5.64 11.41
CA ALA A 133 12.47 -5.91 12.31
C ALA A 133 13.71 -6.44 11.58
N VAL A 134 13.60 -6.89 10.33
CA VAL A 134 14.70 -7.46 9.57
C VAL A 134 14.61 -6.95 8.13
N PRO A 135 15.67 -6.36 7.57
CA PRO A 135 15.74 -6.05 6.14
C PRO A 135 15.88 -7.37 5.35
N GLN A 136 14.84 -8.21 5.36
CA GLN A 136 14.76 -9.33 4.46
C GLN A 136 14.32 -8.83 3.10
N ARG A 137 14.93 -9.39 2.05
CA ARG A 137 14.46 -9.22 0.68
C ARG A 137 12.99 -9.63 0.63
N LYS A 138 12.12 -8.69 0.26
CA LYS A 138 10.71 -8.97 0.03
C LYS A 138 10.57 -10.17 -0.92
N LYS A 139 9.95 -11.25 -0.42
CA LYS A 139 9.83 -12.53 -1.14
C LYS A 139 9.15 -12.35 -2.50
N TYR A 140 7.97 -11.74 -2.47
CA TYR A 140 7.14 -11.64 -3.66
C TYR A 140 7.26 -10.27 -4.34
N GLN A 141 7.63 -10.28 -5.61
CA GLN A 141 7.79 -9.09 -6.45
C GLN A 141 6.67 -8.89 -7.47
N ALA A 142 5.64 -9.74 -7.42
CA ALA A 142 4.45 -9.64 -8.25
C ALA A 142 3.31 -10.47 -7.64
N CYS A 143 2.08 -10.09 -7.99
CA CYS A 143 0.89 -10.89 -7.82
C CYS A 143 0.43 -11.41 -9.18
N TYR A 144 -0.20 -12.57 -9.18
CA TYR A 144 -0.68 -13.23 -10.39
C TYR A 144 -2.16 -13.52 -10.28
N ILE A 145 -2.91 -13.12 -11.30
CA ILE A 145 -4.34 -13.39 -11.41
C ILE A 145 -4.54 -14.36 -12.56
N GLN A 146 -4.88 -15.60 -12.22
CA GLN A 146 -5.22 -16.63 -13.19
C GLN A 146 -6.75 -16.69 -13.36
N ARG A 147 -7.17 -16.45 -14.60
CA ARG A 147 -8.54 -16.60 -15.10
C ARG A 147 -8.58 -17.77 -16.09
N SER A 148 -9.77 -18.16 -16.56
CA SER A 148 -9.99 -19.36 -17.40
C SER A 148 -8.96 -19.57 -18.51
N GLU A 149 -8.60 -18.50 -19.24
CA GLU A 149 -7.71 -18.58 -20.41
C GLU A 149 -6.51 -17.62 -20.32
N LYS A 150 -6.37 -16.88 -19.23
CA LYS A 150 -5.37 -15.81 -19.12
C LYS A 150 -4.77 -15.75 -17.74
N VAL A 151 -3.46 -15.56 -17.69
CA VAL A 151 -2.75 -15.18 -16.46
C VAL A 151 -2.25 -13.75 -16.61
N SER A 152 -2.59 -12.89 -15.66
CA SER A 152 -2.08 -11.53 -15.57
C SER A 152 -1.07 -11.43 -14.44
N ARG A 153 0.04 -10.74 -14.70
CA ARG A 153 1.08 -10.39 -13.72
C ARG A 153 0.96 -8.92 -13.38
N ILE A 154 0.72 -8.62 -12.11
CA ILE A 154 0.78 -7.27 -11.55
C ILE A 154 2.15 -7.12 -10.90
N PRO A 155 3.09 -6.36 -11.50
CA PRO A 155 4.43 -6.20 -10.96
C PRO A 155 4.43 -5.31 -9.72
N HIS A 156 5.45 -5.46 -8.88
CA HIS A 156 5.68 -4.57 -7.76
C HIS A 156 6.24 -3.22 -8.20
N HIS A 157 5.53 -2.17 -7.78
CA HIS A 157 5.90 -0.76 -7.85
C HIS A 157 5.21 -0.05 -6.67
N HIS A 158 5.62 1.17 -6.29
CA HIS A 158 5.12 1.83 -5.07
C HIS A 158 3.97 2.83 -5.30
N LEU A 159 3.07 2.52 -6.23
CA LEU A 159 1.90 3.36 -6.51
C LEU A 159 0.59 2.63 -6.21
N ASP A 160 -0.43 3.43 -5.89
CA ASP A 160 -1.82 3.02 -5.79
C ASP A 160 -2.54 3.32 -7.13
N THR A 161 -2.52 2.37 -8.05
CA THR A 161 -2.94 2.52 -9.45
C THR A 161 -4.03 1.53 -9.84
N SER A 162 -4.65 1.74 -11.01
CA SER A 162 -5.76 0.91 -11.49
C SER A 162 -5.46 -0.57 -11.67
N ASP A 163 -4.21 -0.98 -11.88
CA ASP A 163 -3.84 -2.40 -12.00
C ASP A 163 -3.84 -3.14 -10.66
N LYS A 164 -3.71 -2.41 -9.54
CA LYS A 164 -3.79 -2.93 -8.17
C LYS A 164 -5.17 -2.82 -7.56
N ASN A 165 -5.93 -1.83 -8.02
CA ASN A 165 -7.24 -1.56 -7.48
C ASN A 165 -8.33 -2.29 -8.26
N ASN A 166 -9.45 -2.53 -7.59
CA ASN A 166 -10.72 -2.74 -8.28
C ASN A 166 -10.71 -3.97 -9.20
N ILE A 167 -9.87 -4.96 -8.87
CA ILE A 167 -9.62 -6.17 -9.64
C ILE A 167 -10.85 -7.06 -9.51
N HIS A 168 -11.67 -7.13 -10.56
CA HIS A 168 -12.85 -7.98 -10.54
C HIS A 168 -12.46 -9.46 -10.60
N LEU A 169 -13.04 -10.25 -9.69
CA LEU A 169 -12.81 -11.68 -9.56
C LEU A 169 -14.13 -12.45 -9.69
N LYS A 170 -14.10 -13.51 -10.49
CA LYS A 170 -15.23 -14.43 -10.71
C LYS A 170 -14.94 -15.78 -10.05
N LYS A 171 -15.99 -16.61 -9.95
CA LYS A 171 -15.85 -18.01 -9.56
C LYS A 171 -14.82 -18.71 -10.47
N GLY A 172 -13.86 -19.38 -9.84
CA GLY A 172 -12.75 -20.08 -10.49
C GLY A 172 -11.49 -19.24 -10.66
N ASP A 173 -11.57 -17.91 -10.51
CA ASP A 173 -10.39 -17.06 -10.57
C ASP A 173 -9.47 -17.34 -9.37
N ARG A 174 -8.17 -17.28 -9.62
CA ARG A 174 -7.13 -17.51 -8.62
C ARG A 174 -6.24 -16.29 -8.51
N PHE A 175 -5.98 -15.87 -7.29
CA PHE A 175 -5.04 -14.82 -6.95
C PHE A 175 -3.86 -15.43 -6.21
N SER A 176 -2.63 -15.15 -6.63
CA SER A 176 -1.46 -15.86 -6.11
C SER A 176 -0.20 -15.03 -6.03
N TRP A 177 0.66 -15.41 -5.09
CA TRP A 177 2.03 -14.93 -4.96
C TRP A 177 2.95 -16.09 -5.34
N LEU A 178 3.80 -15.88 -6.35
CA LEU A 178 4.53 -16.95 -7.02
C LEU A 178 6.06 -16.79 -6.90
N LEU A 179 6.77 -17.84 -7.33
CA LEU A 179 8.23 -17.95 -7.47
C LEU A 179 9.00 -18.17 -6.15
N GLU A 180 8.31 -18.60 -5.12
CA GLU A 180 8.88 -19.12 -3.87
C GLU A 180 8.75 -20.64 -3.81
N ASP A 181 9.31 -21.27 -2.77
CA ASP A 181 9.17 -22.72 -2.55
C ASP A 181 7.72 -23.11 -2.18
N GLN A 182 6.98 -22.18 -1.58
CA GLN A 182 5.55 -22.28 -1.33
C GLN A 182 4.85 -21.02 -1.79
N ASN A 183 3.85 -21.21 -2.64
CA ASN A 183 3.21 -20.12 -3.35
C ASN A 183 1.74 -20.09 -2.95
N PRO A 184 1.32 -19.17 -2.07
CA PRO A 184 -0.06 -19.11 -1.63
C PRO A 184 -1.00 -18.73 -2.76
N VAL A 185 -2.18 -19.35 -2.75
CA VAL A 185 -3.26 -19.13 -3.70
C VAL A 185 -4.55 -18.88 -2.95
N VAL A 186 -5.26 -17.83 -3.34
CA VAL A 186 -6.66 -17.57 -3.00
C VAL A 186 -7.51 -17.90 -4.24
N GLU A 187 -8.33 -18.95 -4.16
CA GLU A 187 -9.26 -19.34 -5.24
C GLU A 187 -10.69 -18.94 -4.87
N ILE A 188 -11.35 -18.17 -5.75
CA ILE A 188 -12.75 -17.77 -5.54
C ILE A 188 -13.69 -18.91 -5.94
N ILE A 189 -14.54 -19.33 -5.01
CA ILE A 189 -15.49 -20.44 -5.20
C ILE A 189 -16.91 -19.92 -5.45
N ALA A 190 -17.31 -18.87 -4.73
CA ALA A 190 -18.61 -18.23 -4.89
C ALA A 190 -18.61 -16.79 -4.32
N GLY A 191 -19.63 -16.02 -4.71
CA GLY A 191 -19.89 -14.67 -4.23
C GLY A 191 -20.25 -13.72 -5.37
N ALA A 192 -20.97 -12.65 -5.05
CA ALA A 192 -21.39 -11.63 -6.01
C ALA A 192 -20.46 -10.41 -5.91
N ASN A 193 -20.09 -9.86 -7.07
CA ASN A 193 -19.32 -8.60 -7.18
C ASN A 193 -18.07 -8.56 -6.30
N ILE A 194 -17.26 -9.63 -6.35
CA ILE A 194 -15.99 -9.69 -5.62
C ILE A 194 -14.96 -8.82 -6.35
N GLU A 195 -14.34 -7.93 -5.60
CA GLU A 195 -13.23 -7.12 -6.05
C GLU A 195 -12.06 -7.28 -5.11
N ALA A 196 -10.85 -7.34 -5.68
CA ALA A 196 -9.61 -7.32 -4.94
C ALA A 196 -8.89 -5.98 -5.09
N GLY A 197 -8.18 -5.59 -4.03
CA GLY A 197 -7.27 -4.43 -4.00
C GLY A 197 -5.93 -4.85 -3.42
N ILE A 198 -4.83 -4.49 -4.08
CA ILE A 198 -3.47 -4.75 -3.63
C ILE A 198 -2.91 -3.45 -3.05
N CYS A 199 -2.36 -3.47 -1.85
CA CYS A 199 -1.76 -2.24 -1.31
C CYS A 199 -0.58 -1.78 -2.17
N ALA A 200 -0.26 -0.48 -2.11
CA ALA A 200 0.82 0.10 -2.91
C ALA A 200 2.15 -0.65 -2.74
N TYR A 201 2.45 -1.11 -1.52
CA TYR A 201 3.66 -1.85 -1.20
C TYR A 201 3.55 -3.37 -1.45
N MET A 202 2.41 -3.86 -1.94
CA MET A 202 2.03 -5.27 -2.13
C MET A 202 2.42 -6.18 -0.95
N TRP A 203 2.14 -5.73 0.26
CA TRP A 203 2.27 -6.53 1.47
C TRP A 203 1.06 -7.44 1.67
N ASP A 204 -0.13 -6.92 1.35
CA ASP A 204 -1.41 -7.59 1.50
C ASP A 204 -2.30 -7.41 0.27
N THR A 205 -3.39 -8.18 0.25
CA THR A 205 -4.46 -8.06 -0.72
C THR A 205 -5.80 -8.23 -0.03
N HIS A 206 -6.68 -7.27 -0.28
CA HIS A 206 -8.02 -7.18 0.27
C HIS A 206 -9.01 -7.77 -0.72
N PHE A 207 -9.90 -8.64 -0.27
CA PHE A 207 -10.99 -9.21 -1.06
C PHE A 207 -12.31 -8.82 -0.41
N ALA A 208 -13.17 -8.18 -1.20
CA ALA A 208 -14.39 -7.58 -0.68
C ALA A 208 -15.55 -7.63 -1.69
N CYS A 209 -16.77 -7.61 -1.18
CA CYS A 209 -17.97 -7.41 -1.99
C CYS A 209 -18.20 -5.91 -2.23
N ARG A 210 -18.37 -5.54 -3.50
CA ARG A 210 -18.77 -4.21 -3.94
C ARG A 210 -20.28 -4.04 -3.79
N VAL A 211 -20.71 -3.07 -2.97
CA VAL A 211 -22.13 -2.76 -2.71
C VAL A 211 -22.52 -1.35 -3.15
N ILE A 212 -21.54 -0.44 -3.27
CA ILE A 212 -21.76 0.90 -3.84
C ILE A 212 -21.24 0.90 -5.28
N PRO A 213 -22.09 1.07 -6.32
CA PRO A 213 -21.61 1.13 -7.69
C PRO A 213 -20.58 2.24 -7.89
N ARG A 214 -19.54 2.00 -8.70
CA ARG A 214 -18.49 3.01 -8.97
C ARG A 214 -19.03 4.27 -9.65
N SER A 215 -20.12 4.14 -10.40
CA SER A 215 -20.84 5.25 -11.03
C SER A 215 -21.72 6.04 -10.06
N SER A 216 -21.84 5.60 -8.80
CA SER A 216 -22.64 6.28 -7.78
C SER A 216 -22.03 7.62 -7.42
N SER A 217 -22.86 8.65 -7.35
CA SER A 217 -22.49 9.95 -6.76
C SER A 217 -22.41 9.89 -5.22
N SER A 218 -23.13 8.95 -4.60
CA SER A 218 -23.12 8.75 -3.14
C SER A 218 -21.83 8.06 -2.70
N LYS A 219 -21.14 8.67 -1.73
CA LYS A 219 -19.92 8.11 -1.08
C LYS A 219 -20.21 7.19 0.11
N ALA A 220 -21.48 7.01 0.46
CA ALA A 220 -21.91 6.08 1.49
C ALA A 220 -23.35 5.63 1.21
N ILE A 221 -23.69 4.43 1.68
CA ILE A 221 -25.05 3.88 1.67
C ILE A 221 -25.37 3.22 3.01
N THR A 222 -26.66 3.17 3.34
CA THR A 222 -27.16 2.41 4.49
C THR A 222 -27.71 1.08 3.99
N LEU A 223 -27.12 -0.01 4.45
CA LEU A 223 -27.56 -1.36 4.16
C LEU A 223 -28.53 -1.84 5.23
N THR A 224 -29.64 -2.48 4.84
CA THR A 224 -30.68 -2.99 5.74
C THR A 224 -31.22 -4.31 5.22
N ASP A 225 -31.55 -5.24 6.13
CA ASP A 225 -32.20 -6.53 5.82
C ASP A 225 -31.57 -7.29 4.63
N GLN A 226 -30.25 -7.43 4.66
CA GLN A 226 -29.45 -7.99 3.57
C GLN A 226 -28.54 -9.10 4.05
N CYS A 227 -28.23 -10.01 3.14
CA CYS A 227 -27.29 -11.12 3.35
C CYS A 227 -26.26 -11.12 2.22
N PHE A 228 -24.99 -11.11 2.58
CA PHE A 228 -23.86 -11.17 1.65
C PHE A 228 -23.10 -12.46 1.88
N GLN A 229 -22.64 -13.09 0.78
CA GLN A 229 -21.95 -14.37 0.84
C GLN A 229 -20.74 -14.35 -0.08
N ALA A 230 -19.66 -14.95 0.39
CA ALA A 230 -18.45 -15.23 -0.37
C ALA A 230 -17.91 -16.60 0.03
N ALA A 231 -17.32 -17.34 -0.90
CA ALA A 231 -16.62 -18.58 -0.60
C ALA A 231 -15.29 -18.61 -1.36
N PHE A 232 -14.24 -19.04 -0.68
CA PHE A 232 -12.88 -19.07 -1.23
C PHE A 232 -12.08 -20.23 -0.64
N ARG A 233 -10.95 -20.57 -1.28
CA ARG A 233 -9.98 -21.53 -0.77
C ARG A 233 -8.62 -20.88 -0.62
N LEU A 234 -7.92 -21.25 0.44
CA LEU A 234 -6.50 -20.96 0.62
C LEU A 234 -5.70 -22.26 0.56
N TYR A 235 -4.64 -22.28 -0.24
CA TYR A 235 -3.73 -23.42 -0.37
C TYR A 235 -2.39 -22.94 -0.94
N ALA A 236 -1.41 -23.83 -1.06
CA ALA A 236 -0.15 -23.56 -1.74
C ALA A 236 0.07 -24.47 -2.94
N ILE A 237 0.67 -23.91 -3.99
CA ILE A 237 1.25 -24.67 -5.10
C ILE A 237 2.77 -24.72 -4.97
N ASP A 238 3.38 -25.75 -5.58
CA ASP A 238 4.84 -25.85 -5.59
C ASP A 238 5.48 -24.86 -6.57
N ARG A 239 6.80 -24.70 -6.42
CA ARG A 239 7.61 -23.86 -7.28
C ARG A 239 7.49 -24.23 -8.76
N GLN A 240 7.46 -25.52 -9.10
CA GLN A 240 7.40 -25.96 -10.50
C GLN A 240 6.08 -25.54 -11.17
N HIS A 241 4.96 -25.66 -10.46
CA HIS A 241 3.66 -25.16 -10.88
C HIS A 241 3.67 -23.64 -10.98
N ALA A 242 4.19 -22.95 -9.96
CA ALA A 242 4.28 -21.50 -9.94
C ALA A 242 5.09 -20.95 -11.13
N GLU A 243 6.22 -21.58 -11.48
CA GLU A 243 7.03 -21.23 -12.65
C GLU A 243 6.26 -21.42 -13.96
N ARG A 244 5.46 -22.49 -14.08
CA ARG A 244 4.58 -22.69 -15.25
C ARG A 244 3.54 -21.58 -15.35
N VAL A 245 2.91 -21.19 -14.24
CA VAL A 245 1.91 -20.11 -14.25
C VAL A 245 2.57 -18.77 -14.62
N ALA A 246 3.69 -18.45 -13.98
CA ALA A 246 4.42 -17.20 -14.22
C ALA A 246 4.92 -17.07 -15.67
N LYS A 247 5.36 -18.19 -16.28
CA LYS A 247 5.83 -18.22 -17.68
C LYS A 247 4.74 -17.81 -18.69
N HIS A 248 3.46 -18.07 -18.39
CA HIS A 248 2.34 -17.73 -19.26
C HIS A 248 1.64 -16.42 -18.86
N ALA A 249 2.24 -15.64 -17.95
CA ALA A 249 1.63 -14.43 -17.43
C ALA A 249 1.97 -13.20 -18.29
N ASP A 250 0.94 -12.51 -18.75
CA ASP A 250 1.07 -11.21 -19.40
C ASP A 250 1.24 -10.12 -18.33
N ILE A 251 2.19 -9.21 -18.53
CA ILE A 251 2.32 -8.03 -17.68
C ILE A 251 1.09 -7.14 -17.89
N THR A 252 0.42 -6.75 -16.80
CA THR A 252 -0.67 -5.77 -16.88
C THR A 252 -0.10 -4.43 -17.33
N ASN A 253 -0.49 -3.97 -18.52
CA ASN A 253 -0.10 -2.65 -19.00
C ASN A 253 -0.83 -1.59 -18.17
N ASN A 254 -0.07 -0.71 -17.52
CA ASN A 254 -0.59 0.40 -16.74
C ASN A 254 0.01 1.71 -17.25
N GLN A 255 -0.79 2.45 -18.02
CA GLN A 255 -0.38 3.74 -18.59
C GLN A 255 -0.21 4.83 -17.52
N GLU A 256 -0.80 4.66 -16.34
CA GLU A 256 -0.63 5.61 -15.23
C GLU A 256 0.85 5.75 -14.85
N LEU A 257 1.64 4.68 -15.00
CA LEU A 257 3.08 4.68 -14.71
C LEU A 257 3.87 5.74 -15.51
N LEU A 258 3.38 6.16 -16.69
CA LEU A 258 3.97 7.21 -17.53
C LEU A 258 3.80 8.63 -16.98
N HIS A 259 3.01 8.78 -15.91
CA HIS A 259 2.65 10.05 -15.30
C HIS A 259 3.25 10.25 -13.90
N HIS A 260 4.03 9.27 -13.43
CA HIS A 260 4.64 9.31 -12.10
C HIS A 260 6.16 9.46 -12.22
N PRO A 261 6.67 10.70 -12.09
CA PRO A 261 8.10 10.95 -12.09
C PRO A 261 8.75 10.30 -10.87
N LEU A 262 9.99 9.91 -11.03
CA LEU A 262 10.75 9.17 -10.04
C LEU A 262 11.74 10.03 -9.29
N TYR A 263 12.06 9.61 -8.06
CA TYR A 263 13.33 9.98 -7.44
C TYR A 263 14.42 9.02 -7.91
N LEU A 264 15.50 9.57 -8.45
CA LEU A 264 16.72 8.88 -8.82
C LEU A 264 17.91 9.52 -8.11
N GLU A 265 18.96 8.73 -7.86
CA GLU A 265 20.23 9.29 -7.38
C GLU A 265 20.84 10.21 -8.44
N GLY A 266 21.38 11.35 -8.00
CA GLY A 266 21.89 12.41 -8.89
C GLY A 266 20.86 13.50 -9.19
N ILE A 267 20.92 14.06 -10.39
CA ILE A 267 20.09 15.20 -10.80
C ILE A 267 18.73 14.70 -11.27
N ASN A 268 17.67 15.13 -10.60
CA ASN A 268 16.30 14.82 -10.95
C ASN A 268 15.74 15.94 -11.83
N THR A 269 15.74 15.72 -13.15
CA THR A 269 15.03 16.57 -14.13
C THR A 269 13.56 16.17 -14.31
N PHE A 270 13.17 15.03 -13.73
CA PHE A 270 11.85 14.42 -13.89
C PHE A 270 11.53 13.94 -15.32
N ALA A 271 12.52 13.84 -16.21
CA ALA A 271 12.34 13.23 -17.52
C ALA A 271 11.99 11.73 -17.45
N ASN A 272 12.40 11.05 -16.38
CA ASN A 272 12.17 9.63 -16.19
C ASN A 272 10.98 9.32 -15.25
N THR A 273 10.31 8.22 -15.56
CA THR A 273 9.12 7.69 -14.90
C THR A 273 9.31 6.21 -14.57
N LEU A 274 8.39 5.63 -13.79
CA LEU A 274 8.40 4.19 -13.50
C LEU A 274 8.36 3.31 -14.75
N ALA A 275 7.74 3.78 -15.82
CA ALA A 275 7.66 3.04 -17.07
C ALA A 275 9.02 2.87 -17.77
N ASP A 276 10.00 3.74 -17.46
CA ASP A 276 11.34 3.68 -18.05
C ASP A 276 12.24 2.62 -17.39
N PHE A 277 11.85 2.13 -16.19
CA PHE A 277 12.64 1.17 -15.40
C PHE A 277 11.77 0.04 -14.79
N PRO A 278 11.02 -0.72 -15.60
CA PRO A 278 10.05 -1.68 -15.11
C PRO A 278 10.68 -2.82 -14.28
N GLU A 279 11.91 -3.21 -14.56
CA GLU A 279 12.67 -4.22 -13.82
C GLU A 279 13.17 -3.72 -12.44
N HIS A 280 13.30 -2.41 -12.27
CA HIS A 280 13.74 -1.77 -11.03
C HIS A 280 12.59 -1.15 -10.22
N ALA A 281 11.37 -1.17 -10.75
CA ALA A 281 10.17 -0.62 -10.11
C ALA A 281 9.98 -1.00 -8.62
N PRO A 282 10.35 -2.21 -8.15
CA PRO A 282 10.32 -2.54 -6.72
C PRO A 282 11.20 -1.69 -5.80
N ASN A 283 12.25 -1.07 -6.35
CA ASN A 283 13.23 -0.29 -5.62
C ASN A 283 13.12 1.22 -5.92
N LEU A 284 12.25 1.59 -6.86
CA LEU A 284 12.11 2.96 -7.35
C LEU A 284 10.86 3.60 -6.80
N TRP A 285 11.02 4.83 -6.34
CA TRP A 285 9.97 5.52 -5.62
C TRP A 285 9.48 6.76 -6.39
N PRO A 286 8.18 6.83 -6.66
CA PRO A 286 7.59 7.97 -7.34
C PRO A 286 7.48 9.16 -6.39
N TRP A 287 7.49 10.36 -6.97
CA TRP A 287 7.13 11.57 -6.23
C TRP A 287 5.63 11.53 -5.90
N GLY A 288 5.32 11.76 -4.62
CA GLY A 288 3.96 11.91 -4.11
C GLY A 288 3.65 13.37 -3.77
N PHE A 289 2.44 13.62 -3.29
CA PHE A 289 2.01 14.96 -2.88
C PHE A 289 1.29 14.96 -1.54
N GLU A 290 1.38 16.08 -0.82
CA GLU A 290 0.76 16.32 0.49
C GLU A 290 0.15 17.73 0.52
N THR A 291 -1.07 17.85 1.01
CA THR A 291 -1.73 19.14 1.31
C THR A 291 -2.00 19.23 2.80
N THR A 292 -1.57 20.31 3.44
CA THR A 292 -1.64 20.43 4.91
C THR A 292 -2.94 21.03 5.44
N SER A 293 -3.98 21.18 4.61
CA SER A 293 -5.27 21.76 5.01
C SER A 293 -6.41 20.75 4.88
N ASP A 294 -7.22 20.61 5.92
CA ASP A 294 -8.41 19.73 5.96
C ASP A 294 -9.57 20.21 5.04
N SER A 295 -9.46 21.42 4.49
CA SER A 295 -10.40 21.96 3.51
C SER A 295 -10.06 21.51 2.10
N SER A 296 -11.09 21.20 1.30
CA SER A 296 -11.04 20.72 -0.09
C SER A 296 -9.81 21.21 -0.89
N PRO A 297 -9.01 20.29 -1.49
CA PRO A 297 -7.74 20.65 -2.11
C PRO A 297 -7.97 21.54 -3.33
N SER A 298 -7.73 22.85 -3.18
CA SER A 298 -7.64 23.80 -4.30
C SER A 298 -6.27 23.78 -4.98
N SER A 299 -5.42 22.82 -4.59
CA SER A 299 -4.10 22.55 -5.13
C SER A 299 -4.15 21.53 -6.26
N ILE A 300 -3.47 21.83 -7.35
CA ILE A 300 -3.28 20.95 -8.49
C ILE A 300 -1.79 20.66 -8.60
N PHE A 301 -1.44 19.38 -8.51
CA PHE A 301 -0.08 18.88 -8.68
C PHE A 301 0.07 18.41 -10.14
N ILE A 302 1.07 18.92 -10.84
CA ILE A 302 1.26 18.66 -12.27
C ILE A 302 2.68 18.17 -12.51
N TYR A 303 2.81 17.04 -13.20
CA TYR A 303 4.03 16.68 -13.89
C TYR A 303 4.04 17.41 -15.24
N ASP A 304 4.72 18.56 -15.29
CA ASP A 304 4.71 19.47 -16.43
C ASP A 304 5.76 19.02 -17.45
N LYS A 305 5.31 18.65 -18.66
CA LYS A 305 6.17 18.21 -19.78
C LYS A 305 6.43 19.32 -20.81
N SER A 306 6.10 20.56 -20.46
CA SER A 306 6.27 21.73 -21.33
C SER A 306 7.25 22.77 -20.81
N LYS A 307 7.71 22.62 -19.57
CA LYS A 307 8.54 23.61 -18.87
C LYS A 307 9.47 22.90 -17.89
N GLY A 308 10.76 22.93 -18.18
CA GLY A 308 11.85 22.60 -17.26
C GLY A 308 12.87 23.74 -17.21
N PHE A 309 13.92 23.56 -16.41
CA PHE A 309 15.08 24.44 -16.35
C PHE A 309 16.07 24.09 -17.47
N ASP A 310 16.52 22.84 -17.52
CA ASP A 310 17.47 22.35 -18.55
C ASP A 310 16.80 21.52 -19.66
N ASP A 311 15.58 21.03 -19.40
CA ASP A 311 14.76 20.30 -20.38
C ASP A 311 13.29 20.80 -20.37
N HIS A 312 12.34 19.93 -20.70
CA HIS A 312 10.91 20.28 -20.73
C HIS A 312 10.12 19.72 -19.54
N PHE A 313 10.78 19.10 -18.56
CA PHE A 313 10.15 18.40 -17.47
C PHE A 313 10.29 19.16 -16.15
N SER A 314 9.23 19.24 -15.37
CA SER A 314 9.29 19.74 -13.99
C SER A 314 8.12 19.25 -13.15
N LEU A 315 8.25 19.41 -11.83
CA LEU A 315 7.13 19.27 -10.90
C LEU A 315 6.53 20.64 -10.62
N ALA A 316 5.21 20.76 -10.81
CA ALA A 316 4.48 22.00 -10.63
C ALA A 316 3.41 21.90 -9.53
N ILE A 317 3.21 22.99 -8.81
CA ILE A 317 2.12 23.17 -7.85
C ILE A 317 1.34 24.40 -8.26
N PHE A 318 0.06 24.23 -8.60
CA PHE A 318 -0.84 25.35 -8.87
C PHE A 318 -1.87 25.43 -7.77
N GLN A 319 -1.96 26.57 -7.11
CA GLN A 319 -2.81 26.74 -5.95
C GLN A 319 -3.67 27.99 -6.09
N LYS A 320 -4.98 27.83 -5.95
CA LYS A 320 -5.92 28.94 -6.05
C LYS A 320 -6.04 29.73 -4.74
N GLU A 321 -5.95 29.05 -3.61
CA GLU A 321 -6.20 29.63 -2.28
C GLU A 321 -4.98 29.55 -1.35
N GLY A 322 -5.09 30.12 -0.16
CA GLY A 322 -4.02 30.16 0.83
C GLY A 322 -3.87 28.87 1.64
N ALA A 323 -3.17 27.88 1.08
CA ALA A 323 -2.79 26.61 1.73
C ALA A 323 -1.28 26.35 1.61
N THR A 324 -0.80 25.24 2.18
CA THR A 324 0.55 24.73 1.94
C THR A 324 0.46 23.40 1.21
N SER A 325 1.20 23.30 0.11
CA SER A 325 1.20 22.16 -0.80
C SER A 325 2.61 21.70 -1.07
N ARG A 326 2.81 20.39 -1.16
CA ARG A 326 4.13 19.78 -1.26
C ARG A 326 4.14 18.69 -2.30
N TRP A 327 5.13 18.71 -3.18
CA TRP A 327 5.65 17.48 -3.75
C TRP A 327 6.65 16.87 -2.77
N LEU A 328 6.68 15.56 -2.66
CA LEU A 328 7.62 14.86 -1.82
C LEU A 328 8.14 13.55 -2.41
N ALA A 329 9.45 13.34 -2.31
CA ALA A 329 10.04 12.02 -2.40
C ALA A 329 9.93 11.39 -1.00
N THR A 330 9.03 10.42 -0.82
CA THR A 330 8.60 9.91 0.51
C THR A 330 9.59 8.92 1.16
N THR A 331 10.63 8.51 0.46
CA THR A 331 11.04 7.10 0.55
C THR A 331 12.53 6.87 0.37
N ILE A 332 13.34 7.79 0.91
CA ILE A 332 14.79 7.66 0.92
C ILE A 332 15.21 7.06 2.26
N GLY A 333 16.02 6.01 2.24
CA GLY A 333 16.60 5.40 3.45
C GLY A 333 16.25 3.94 3.74
N PRO A 334 16.81 3.37 4.81
CA PRO A 334 16.76 1.93 5.10
C PRO A 334 15.35 1.40 5.41
N ALA A 335 14.44 2.25 5.91
CA ALA A 335 13.03 1.86 6.08
C ALA A 335 12.36 1.45 4.75
N PHE A 336 12.95 1.82 3.62
CA PHE A 336 12.48 1.54 2.27
C PHE A 336 13.40 0.60 1.48
N GLY A 337 14.27 -0.13 2.20
CA GLY A 337 15.19 -1.11 1.62
C GLY A 337 16.44 -0.50 0.96
N GLN A 338 16.72 0.79 1.18
CA GLN A 338 17.94 1.42 0.71
C GLN A 338 19.08 1.28 1.74
N GLN A 339 20.27 1.74 1.39
CA GLN A 339 21.42 1.73 2.30
C GLN A 339 21.17 2.63 3.53
N ASP A 340 21.72 2.22 4.67
CA ASP A 340 21.77 3.02 5.88
C ASP A 340 22.43 4.38 5.65
N PHE A 341 21.86 5.41 6.26
CA PHE A 341 22.49 6.72 6.34
C PHE A 341 23.75 6.68 7.20
N VAL A 342 24.72 7.53 6.85
CA VAL A 342 25.93 7.73 7.66
C VAL A 342 25.58 8.60 8.86
N ASP A 343 25.93 8.14 10.06
CA ASP A 343 25.73 8.90 11.29
C ASP A 343 26.58 10.17 11.31
N ALA A 344 26.04 11.24 11.88
CA ALA A 344 26.62 12.58 11.90
C ALA A 344 26.94 13.17 10.51
N ALA A 345 26.38 12.63 9.42
CA ALA A 345 26.55 13.20 8.09
C ALA A 345 25.70 14.47 7.91
N ARG A 346 26.15 15.35 7.03
CA ARG A 346 25.38 16.50 6.54
C ARG A 346 24.86 16.20 5.14
N TYR A 347 23.68 16.71 4.83
CA TYR A 347 23.08 16.57 3.51
C TYR A 347 22.83 17.94 2.90
N ARG A 348 23.11 18.06 1.61
CA ARG A 348 22.76 19.23 0.80
C ARG A 348 21.62 18.85 -0.14
N LEU A 349 20.55 19.62 -0.11
CA LEU A 349 19.47 19.57 -1.11
C LEU A 349 19.51 20.85 -1.94
N THR A 350 19.57 20.72 -3.26
CA THR A 350 19.44 21.85 -4.18
C THR A 350 18.30 21.63 -5.17
N ALA A 351 17.67 22.71 -5.60
CA ALA A 351 16.68 22.70 -6.69
C ALA A 351 16.67 24.05 -7.43
N HIS A 352 16.28 24.03 -8.70
CA HIS A 352 15.88 25.25 -9.42
C HIS A 352 14.39 25.45 -9.23
N ILE A 353 13.98 26.67 -8.90
CA ILE A 353 12.58 27.03 -8.65
C ILE A 353 12.19 28.23 -9.52
N CYS A 354 11.07 28.13 -10.22
CA CYS A 354 10.41 29.24 -10.91
C CYS A 354 9.06 29.50 -10.24
N THR A 355 8.64 30.77 -10.10
CA THR A 355 7.39 31.11 -9.41
C THR A 355 6.57 32.14 -10.18
N ALA A 356 5.25 32.11 -10.02
CA ALA A 356 4.33 33.14 -10.47
C ALA A 356 3.32 33.46 -9.37
N ASN A 357 3.39 34.68 -8.84
CA ASN A 357 2.50 35.22 -7.82
C ASN A 357 2.35 34.34 -6.57
N VAL A 358 3.43 33.68 -6.13
CA VAL A 358 3.41 32.86 -4.90
C VAL A 358 3.65 33.72 -3.67
N ARG A 359 3.11 33.31 -2.51
CA ARG A 359 3.57 33.90 -1.24
C ARG A 359 4.99 33.43 -0.96
N HIS A 360 5.20 32.11 -0.87
CA HIS A 360 6.55 31.53 -0.76
C HIS A 360 6.67 30.21 -1.52
N ALA A 361 7.82 29.95 -2.14
CA ALA A 361 8.24 28.63 -2.62
C ALA A 361 9.67 28.32 -2.16
N HIS A 362 9.91 27.09 -1.73
CA HIS A 362 11.21 26.65 -1.21
C HIS A 362 11.36 25.11 -1.17
N ILE A 363 12.51 24.64 -0.69
CA ILE A 363 12.81 23.21 -0.51
C ILE A 363 13.05 22.88 0.96
N ALA A 364 12.79 21.63 1.33
CA ALA A 364 13.02 21.13 2.68
C ALA A 364 13.46 19.66 2.70
N ILE A 365 14.16 19.27 3.75
CA ILE A 365 14.40 17.87 4.12
C ILE A 365 13.59 17.60 5.39
N ARG A 366 12.74 16.57 5.35
CA ARG A 366 12.00 16.08 6.51
C ARG A 366 12.48 14.67 6.85
N LEU A 367 12.64 14.34 8.13
CA LEU A 367 13.20 13.04 8.51
C LEU A 367 12.55 12.46 9.76
N HIS A 368 12.65 11.15 9.87
CA HIS A 368 12.22 10.38 11.03
C HIS A 368 13.35 9.45 11.47
N ARG A 369 13.27 8.98 12.72
CA ARG A 369 14.27 8.11 13.35
C ARG A 369 13.58 6.92 14.01
N THR A 370 14.23 5.77 13.97
CA THR A 370 13.76 4.58 14.68
C THR A 370 13.51 4.89 16.16
N GLY A 371 12.33 4.52 16.66
CA GLY A 371 11.94 4.73 18.06
C GLY A 371 11.37 6.11 18.40
N LEU A 372 11.33 7.06 17.45
CA LEU A 372 10.72 8.37 17.66
C LEU A 372 9.25 8.40 17.22
N GLY A 373 8.38 7.82 18.05
CA GLY A 373 6.93 7.92 17.88
C GLY A 373 6.39 7.17 16.66
N SER A 374 5.22 7.61 16.18
CA SER A 374 4.53 6.99 15.06
C SER A 374 4.96 7.62 13.73
N VAL A 375 5.28 6.79 12.75
CA VAL A 375 5.57 7.22 11.37
C VAL A 375 4.37 7.87 10.67
N PHE A 376 3.16 7.67 11.21
CA PHE A 376 1.91 8.25 10.73
C PHE A 376 1.61 9.63 11.33
N ASP A 377 2.35 10.03 12.36
CA ASP A 377 2.22 11.32 13.01
C ASP A 377 3.38 12.24 12.60
N LEU A 378 3.07 13.21 11.73
CA LEU A 378 4.04 14.15 11.16
C LEU A 378 4.72 15.02 12.23
N SER A 379 4.15 15.16 13.43
CA SER A 379 4.77 15.91 14.52
C SER A 379 6.04 15.23 15.07
N ASN A 380 6.20 13.93 14.82
CA ASN A 380 7.40 13.17 15.18
C ASN A 380 8.56 13.35 14.17
N TYR A 381 8.35 14.09 13.08
CA TYR A 381 9.37 14.34 12.07
C TYR A 381 10.11 15.66 12.32
N GLU A 382 11.43 15.62 12.14
CA GLU A 382 12.25 16.83 12.11
C GLU A 382 12.26 17.40 10.69
N THR A 383 12.19 18.72 10.54
CA THR A 383 12.17 19.38 9.22
C THR A 383 13.16 20.53 9.14
N PHE A 384 14.10 20.43 8.20
CA PHE A 384 15.02 21.49 7.82
C PHE A 384 14.53 22.18 6.55
N ARG A 385 14.43 23.50 6.55
CA ARG A 385 13.96 24.30 5.41
C ARG A 385 15.09 25.16 4.87
N SER A 386 15.13 25.37 3.56
CA SER A 386 16.11 26.29 2.97
C SER A 386 15.98 27.69 3.60
N PRO A 387 17.11 28.36 3.90
CA PRO A 387 17.09 29.72 4.45
C PRO A 387 16.54 30.71 3.42
N GLN A 388 16.81 30.49 2.14
CA GLN A 388 16.25 31.27 1.04
C GLN A 388 14.84 30.76 0.68
N ARG A 389 13.92 31.70 0.46
CA ARG A 389 12.55 31.45 -0.02
C ARG A 389 12.24 32.42 -1.15
N LEU A 390 11.63 31.94 -2.24
CA LEU A 390 11.19 32.80 -3.34
C LEU A 390 9.78 33.30 -3.07
N SER A 391 9.54 34.60 -3.28
CA SER A 391 8.23 35.23 -3.13
C SER A 391 7.89 36.01 -4.41
N GLY A 392 6.61 36.10 -4.75
CA GLY A 392 6.14 36.76 -5.97
C GLY A 392 6.42 35.96 -7.24
N THR A 393 6.82 36.67 -8.30
CA THR A 393 7.09 36.10 -9.62
C THR A 393 8.59 36.14 -9.90
N ASN A 394 9.19 34.96 -10.12
CA ASN A 394 10.61 34.80 -10.35
C ASN A 394 10.84 33.85 -11.53
N ASN A 395 11.86 34.15 -12.34
CA ASN A 395 12.43 33.16 -13.25
C ASN A 395 13.11 32.04 -12.45
N TRP A 396 13.64 31.02 -13.13
CA TRP A 396 14.39 29.96 -12.47
C TRP A 396 15.52 30.52 -11.61
N GLN A 397 15.50 30.18 -10.31
CA GLN A 397 16.53 30.52 -9.34
C GLN A 397 16.94 29.24 -8.60
N LYS A 398 18.25 29.05 -8.43
CA LYS A 398 18.78 27.94 -7.62
C LYS A 398 18.58 28.23 -6.14
N ILE A 399 18.02 27.28 -5.41
CA ILE A 399 17.86 27.30 -3.95
C ILE A 399 18.65 26.15 -3.36
N GLU A 400 19.25 26.39 -2.19
CA GLU A 400 20.06 25.41 -1.46
C GLU A 400 19.61 25.30 0.00
N LEU A 401 19.66 24.08 0.52
CA LEU A 401 19.53 23.72 1.93
C LEU A 401 20.71 22.82 2.31
N VAL A 402 21.39 23.12 3.41
CA VAL A 402 22.37 22.24 4.04
C VAL A 402 21.92 21.92 5.46
N THR A 403 21.82 20.63 5.81
CA THR A 403 21.44 20.21 7.16
C THR A 403 22.61 20.41 8.15
N PRO A 404 22.34 20.54 9.45
CA PRO A 404 23.36 20.22 10.46
C PRO A 404 23.78 18.75 10.34
N PRO A 405 24.88 18.35 11.00
CA PRO A 405 25.21 16.93 11.19
C PRO A 405 24.01 16.20 11.81
N ILE A 406 23.53 15.15 11.14
CA ILE A 406 22.35 14.40 11.57
C ILE A 406 22.79 13.23 12.42
N SER A 407 22.56 13.32 13.74
CA SER A 407 22.77 12.22 14.68
C SER A 407 21.61 12.16 15.70
N PRO A 408 21.10 10.96 16.04
CA PRO A 408 21.43 9.68 15.42
C PRO A 408 20.92 9.63 13.96
N LYS A 409 21.53 8.75 13.15
CA LYS A 409 21.14 8.53 11.76
C LYS A 409 19.62 8.29 11.63
N PRO A 410 18.96 8.89 10.62
CA PRO A 410 17.54 8.68 10.39
C PRO A 410 17.27 7.26 9.87
N ASP A 411 16.01 6.79 9.98
CA ASP A 411 15.55 5.58 9.27
C ASP A 411 14.93 5.92 7.91
N ARG A 412 14.53 7.19 7.73
CA ARG A 412 14.01 7.73 6.48
C ARG A 412 14.20 9.25 6.35
N LEU A 413 14.39 9.70 5.10
CA LEU A 413 14.39 11.09 4.66
C LEU A 413 13.30 11.29 3.60
N HIS A 414 12.63 12.45 3.65
CA HIS A 414 11.78 12.96 2.60
C HIS A 414 12.39 14.23 2.02
N LEU A 415 12.41 14.35 0.70
CA LEU A 415 12.72 15.60 0.00
C LEU A 415 11.42 16.31 -0.29
N ILE A 416 11.31 17.57 0.08
CA ILE A 416 10.07 18.35 -0.02
C ILE A 416 10.30 19.55 -0.94
N LEU A 417 9.37 19.74 -1.87
CA LEU A 417 9.25 20.90 -2.73
C LEU A 417 7.94 21.60 -2.35
N GLU A 418 8.04 22.74 -1.66
CA GLU A 418 6.90 23.36 -0.96
C GLU A 418 6.49 24.69 -1.60
N GLN A 419 5.18 24.85 -1.82
CA GLN A 419 4.54 26.14 -2.07
C GLN A 419 3.63 26.50 -0.89
N ILE A 420 3.74 27.74 -0.43
CA ILE A 420 2.84 28.36 0.54
C ILE A 420 2.07 29.47 -0.16
N GLY A 421 0.75 29.47 0.01
CA GLY A 421 -0.14 30.46 -0.57
C GLY A 421 -0.58 30.17 -2.01
N ALA A 422 -1.48 31.01 -2.51
CA ALA A 422 -1.93 30.96 -3.90
C ALA A 422 -0.76 31.24 -4.87
N GLY A 423 -0.94 30.89 -6.14
CA GLY A 423 0.05 31.09 -7.20
C GLY A 423 0.50 29.78 -7.84
N LYS A 424 1.60 29.84 -8.59
CA LYS A 424 2.20 28.68 -9.25
C LYS A 424 3.69 28.60 -8.97
N SER A 425 4.19 27.41 -8.73
CA SER A 425 5.62 27.10 -8.68
C SER A 425 5.96 25.92 -9.57
N TRP A 426 7.17 25.94 -10.09
CA TRP A 426 7.81 24.84 -10.80
C TRP A 426 9.14 24.54 -10.13
N PHE A 427 9.47 23.27 -10.00
CA PHE A 427 10.68 22.77 -9.39
C PHE A 427 11.37 21.82 -10.36
N ASP A 428 12.67 21.98 -10.53
CA ASP A 428 13.47 21.18 -11.45
C ASP A 428 14.92 21.03 -10.96
N ASN A 429 15.68 20.09 -11.53
CA ASN A 429 17.07 19.80 -11.19
C ASN A 429 17.27 19.59 -9.67
N VAL A 430 16.48 18.69 -9.10
CA VAL A 430 16.56 18.38 -7.66
C VAL A 430 17.72 17.43 -7.41
N VAL A 431 18.62 17.78 -6.49
CA VAL A 431 19.81 17.00 -6.15
C VAL A 431 19.92 16.87 -4.64
N LEU A 432 20.07 15.64 -4.15
CA LEU A 432 20.45 15.36 -2.76
C LEU A 432 21.89 14.83 -2.75
N GLU A 433 22.76 15.51 -2.01
CA GLU A 433 24.16 15.12 -1.85
C GLU A 433 24.46 14.88 -0.37
N LYS A 434 25.19 13.80 -0.07
CA LYS A 434 25.86 13.66 1.22
C LYS A 434 27.15 14.47 1.18
N LEU A 435 27.33 15.38 2.11
CA LEU A 435 28.58 16.12 2.24
C LEU A 435 29.55 15.25 3.04
N GLU A 436 30.76 15.05 2.50
CA GLU A 436 31.83 14.45 3.28
C GLU A 436 32.10 15.34 4.49
N ASN A 437 32.27 14.72 5.67
CA ASN A 437 32.73 15.44 6.85
C ASN A 437 34.13 15.95 6.52
N GLY A 438 34.22 17.20 6.08
CA GLY A 438 35.50 17.88 5.94
C GLY A 438 36.20 17.78 7.29
N ASN A 439 37.46 17.34 7.27
CA ASN A 439 38.38 17.56 8.36
C ASN A 439 38.44 19.07 8.63
N GLU A 440 37.54 19.60 9.45
CA GLU A 440 37.74 20.86 10.16
C GLU A 440 38.75 20.60 11.28
N ALA A 441 39.96 20.23 10.88
CA ALA A 441 41.17 20.23 11.68
C ALA A 441 42.21 20.95 10.85
N ASN A 442 42.29 22.28 11.06
CA ASN A 442 43.40 23.20 10.82
C ASN A 442 42.89 24.55 10.28
N ILE A 443 42.44 25.41 11.20
CA ILE A 443 42.72 26.85 11.15
C ILE A 443 43.40 27.21 12.46
#